data_AF-A0AAV5SCT2-F1
#
_entry.id   AF-A0AAV5SCT2-F1
#
_cell.length_a   1.000
_cell.length_b   1.000
_cell.length_c   1.000
_cell.angle_alpha   90.00
_cell.angle_beta   90.00
_cell.angle_gamma   90.00
#
_symmetry.space_group_name_H-M   'P 1'
#
loop_
_entity.id
_entity.type
_entity.pdbx_description
1 polymer ?
#
loop_
_entity_poly.entity_id
_entity_poly.type
_entity_poly.pdbx_seq_one_letter_code
_entity_poly.pdbx_strand_id
1 'polypeptide(L)'
;MVSAVLLVPLAFISAFIFWKRREIREFLIFRRKAIIAIQSIPGPHALPLVGAAYQFKPDAVDFGDQINKFILKYCREDEKRCGMMKVWIGPVPYLFIESADIVKEVMESNTLITKSTQYDIVAEWIGTGLLI
;
A
#
# COMPACT_ATOMS: atom_id res chain seq x y z
N MET A 1 9.60 -17.99 38.84
CA MET A 1 8.19 -18.01 38.36
C MET A 1 7.97 -17.12 37.14
N VAL A 2 8.51 -15.89 37.10
CA VAL A 2 8.37 -14.98 35.94
C VAL A 2 8.91 -15.56 34.62
N SER A 3 10.03 -16.29 34.65
CA SER A 3 10.64 -16.86 33.44
C SER A 3 9.76 -17.93 32.76
N ALA A 4 9.01 -18.73 33.52
CA ALA A 4 8.14 -19.77 32.96
C ALA A 4 6.89 -19.17 32.29
N VAL A 5 6.38 -18.05 32.83
CA VAL A 5 5.20 -17.36 32.30
C VAL A 5 5.49 -16.67 30.96
N LEU A 6 6.72 -16.20 30.73
CA LEU A 6 7.14 -15.59 29.47
C LEU A 6 7.46 -16.62 28.37
N LEU A 7 7.83 -17.84 28.73
CA LEU A 7 8.16 -18.90 27.76
C LEU A 7 6.94 -19.40 26.99
N VAL A 8 5.77 -19.46 27.65
CA VAL A 8 4.52 -19.92 27.04
C VAL A 8 4.09 -19.04 25.85
N PRO A 9 3.94 -17.70 25.97
CA PRO A 9 3.58 -16.85 24.84
C PRO A 9 4.65 -16.84 23.75
N LEU A 10 5.94 -16.92 24.11
CA LEU A 10 7.02 -17.03 23.12
C LEU A 10 6.93 -18.33 22.31
N ALA A 11 6.56 -19.45 22.94
CA ALA A 11 6.31 -20.71 22.26
C ALA A 11 5.08 -20.65 21.35
N PHE A 12 4.01 -19.96 21.76
CA PHE A 12 2.85 -19.72 20.90
C PHE A 12 3.21 -18.82 19.70
N ILE A 13 3.97 -17.75 19.92
CA ILE A 13 4.45 -16.86 18.85
C ILE A 13 5.34 -17.63 17.88
N SER A 14 6.29 -18.43 18.37
CA SER A 14 7.19 -19.21 17.51
C SER A 14 6.45 -20.29 16.73
N ALA A 15 5.51 -21.00 17.37
CA ALA A 15 4.63 -21.96 16.69
C ALA A 15 3.75 -21.27 15.63
N PHE A 16 3.22 -20.08 15.93
CA PHE A 16 2.43 -19.29 14.98
C PHE A 16 3.28 -18.83 13.78
N ILE A 17 4.48 -18.31 14.02
CA ILE A 17 5.43 -17.94 12.97
C ILE A 17 5.81 -19.16 12.12
N PHE A 18 6.04 -20.31 12.75
CA PHE A 18 6.35 -21.55 12.04
C PHE A 18 5.17 -22.03 11.20
N TRP A 19 3.95 -21.96 11.73
CA TRP A 19 2.73 -22.32 11.03
C TRP A 19 2.49 -21.42 9.81
N LYS A 20 2.71 -20.11 9.96
CA LYS A 20 2.56 -19.09 8.91
C LYS A 20 3.82 -18.78 8.12
N ARG A 21 4.87 -19.60 8.25
CA ARG A 21 6.19 -19.33 7.65
C ARG A 21 6.15 -19.19 6.14
N ARG A 22 5.23 -19.89 5.47
CA ARG A 22 5.09 -19.86 4.01
C ARG A 22 4.54 -18.51 3.58
N GLU A 23 3.44 -18.08 4.18
CA GLU A 23 2.78 -16.81 3.91
C GLU A 23 3.69 -15.63 4.28
N ILE A 24 4.39 -15.69 5.42
CA ILE A 24 5.38 -14.68 5.81
C ILE A 24 6.49 -14.58 4.77
N ARG A 25 7.00 -15.71 4.25
CA ARG A 25 8.04 -15.71 3.22
C ARG A 25 7.54 -15.11 1.91
N GLU A 26 6.37 -15.52 1.45
CA GLU A 26 5.74 -15.00 0.23
C GLU A 26 5.52 -13.49 0.35
N PHE A 27 5.00 -13.03 1.51
CA PHE A 27 4.85 -11.62 1.84
C PHE A 27 6.17 -10.85 1.81
N LEU A 28 7.23 -11.37 2.44
CA LEU A 28 8.54 -10.73 2.46
C LEU A 28 9.16 -10.63 1.06
N ILE A 29 8.99 -11.66 0.23
CA ILE A 29 9.45 -11.66 -1.17
C ILE A 29 8.67 -10.61 -1.97
N PHE A 30 7.34 -10.62 -1.88
CA PHE A 30 6.48 -9.62 -2.53
C PHE A 30 6.90 -8.21 -2.13
N ARG A 31 7.03 -7.96 -0.82
CA ARG A 31 7.40 -6.67 -0.28
C ARG A 31 8.76 -6.19 -0.79
N ARG A 32 9.77 -7.07 -0.82
CA ARG A 32 11.09 -6.73 -1.35
C ARG A 32 11.02 -6.34 -2.83
N LYS A 33 10.33 -7.15 -3.65
CA LYS A 33 10.13 -6.84 -5.08
C LYS A 33 9.42 -5.50 -5.27
N ALA A 34 8.37 -5.26 -4.51
CA ALA A 34 7.62 -4.01 -4.55
C ALA A 34 8.48 -2.81 -4.19
N ILE A 35 9.25 -2.88 -3.09
CA ILE A 35 10.17 -1.81 -2.68
C ILE A 35 11.16 -1.48 -3.79
N ILE A 36 11.77 -2.50 -4.40
CA ILE A 36 12.74 -2.33 -5.49
C ILE A 36 12.07 -1.69 -6.71
N ALA A 37 10.88 -2.15 -7.09
CA ALA A 37 10.14 -1.66 -8.26
C ALA A 37 9.77 -0.17 -8.14
N ILE A 38 9.39 0.28 -6.94
CA ILE A 38 8.92 1.66 -6.71
C ILE A 38 9.95 2.54 -5.99
N GLN A 39 11.20 2.10 -5.85
CA GLN A 39 12.20 2.83 -5.04
C GLN A 39 12.46 4.25 -5.56
N SER A 40 12.44 4.45 -6.88
CA SER A 40 12.66 5.74 -7.55
C SER A 40 11.48 6.71 -7.45
N ILE A 41 10.27 6.21 -7.16
CA ILE A 41 9.07 7.03 -7.10
C ILE A 41 9.05 7.80 -5.76
N PRO A 42 8.84 9.12 -5.76
CA PRO A 42 8.78 9.92 -4.54
C PRO A 42 7.51 9.61 -3.72
N GLY A 43 7.54 9.87 -2.42
CA GLY A 43 6.36 9.72 -1.57
C GLY A 43 6.62 9.96 -0.09
N PRO A 44 5.55 10.01 0.74
CA PRO A 44 5.68 10.17 2.17
C PRO A 44 6.41 8.98 2.81
N HIS A 45 7.01 9.24 3.98
CA HIS A 45 7.69 8.21 4.75
C HIS A 45 6.72 7.08 5.13
N ALA A 46 7.20 5.83 5.06
CA ALA A 46 6.38 4.66 5.27
C ALA A 46 7.03 3.68 6.25
N LEU A 47 6.32 3.32 7.32
CA LEU A 47 6.74 2.28 8.24
C LEU A 47 6.47 0.88 7.67
N PRO A 48 7.22 -0.16 8.04
CA PRO A 48 7.07 -1.49 7.47
C PRO A 48 5.64 -2.05 7.52
N LEU A 49 4.98 -2.03 8.68
CA LEU A 49 3.65 -2.65 8.80
C LEU A 49 2.49 -1.66 8.66
N VAL A 50 2.72 -0.40 9.04
CA VAL A 50 1.67 0.64 9.07
C VAL A 50 1.65 1.48 7.79
N GLY A 51 2.76 1.55 7.07
CA GLY A 51 2.92 2.43 5.92
C GLY A 51 2.91 3.90 6.34
N ALA A 52 2.27 4.75 5.55
CA ALA A 52 2.04 6.16 5.80
C ALA A 52 0.72 6.44 6.54
N ALA A 53 -0.08 5.41 6.84
CA ALA A 53 -1.41 5.57 7.44
C ALA A 53 -1.40 6.34 8.77
N TYR A 54 -0.33 6.23 9.55
CA TYR A 54 -0.17 6.97 10.82
C TYR A 54 -0.08 8.50 10.65
N GLN A 55 0.17 8.98 9.42
CA GLN A 55 0.24 10.41 9.12
C GLN A 55 -1.11 10.97 8.65
N PHE A 56 -2.08 10.11 8.34
CA PHE A 56 -3.34 10.56 7.75
C PHE A 56 -4.22 11.25 8.78
N LYS A 57 -4.78 12.39 8.38
CA LYS A 57 -5.75 13.12 9.20
C LYS A 57 -7.08 12.33 9.26
N PRO A 58 -7.74 12.27 10.42
CA PRO A 58 -8.98 11.51 10.59
C PRO A 58 -10.21 12.22 10.00
N ASP A 59 -10.19 13.56 9.97
CA ASP A 59 -11.26 14.35 9.35
C ASP A 59 -11.14 14.31 7.82
N ALA A 60 -12.27 14.14 7.13
CA ALA A 60 -12.30 13.92 5.69
C ALA A 60 -11.88 15.15 4.87
N VAL A 61 -12.27 16.36 5.30
CA VAL A 61 -11.92 17.61 4.61
C VAL A 61 -10.42 17.84 4.74
N ASP A 62 -9.94 17.69 5.97
CA ASP A 62 -8.54 17.86 6.34
C ASP A 62 -7.63 16.82 5.65
N PHE A 63 -8.11 15.59 5.50
CA PHE A 63 -7.46 14.54 4.74
C PHE A 63 -7.39 14.86 3.24
N GLY A 64 -8.48 15.37 2.65
CA GLY A 64 -8.49 15.83 1.26
C GLY A 64 -7.42 16.89 0.99
N ASP A 65 -7.34 17.89 1.86
CA ASP A 65 -6.31 18.94 1.79
C ASP A 65 -4.89 18.38 1.96
N GLN A 66 -4.71 17.40 2.84
CA GLN A 66 -3.43 16.72 3.03
C GLN A 66 -3.00 15.98 1.77
N ILE A 67 -3.90 15.25 1.12
CA ILE A 67 -3.60 14.53 -0.12
C ILE A 67 -3.24 15.51 -1.24
N ASN A 68 -3.96 16.64 -1.37
CA ASN A 68 -3.63 17.66 -2.34
C ASN A 68 -2.21 18.23 -2.11
N LYS A 69 -1.84 18.50 -0.86
CA LYS A 69 -0.47 18.93 -0.51
C LYS A 69 0.57 17.89 -0.87
N PHE A 70 0.27 16.61 -0.69
CA PHE A 70 1.16 15.52 -1.13
C PHE A 70 1.32 15.48 -2.64
N ILE A 71 0.23 15.61 -3.40
CA ILE A 71 0.29 15.66 -4.87
C ILE A 71 1.16 16.83 -5.33
N LEU A 72 0.96 18.03 -4.80
CA LEU A 72 1.76 19.20 -5.15
C LEU A 72 3.26 18.97 -4.86
N LYS A 73 3.58 18.46 -3.67
CA LYS A 73 4.97 18.22 -3.23
C LYS A 73 5.68 17.10 -4.00
N TYR A 74 5.00 15.98 -4.21
CA TYR A 74 5.64 14.76 -4.73
C TYR A 74 5.48 14.62 -6.24
N CYS A 75 4.39 15.09 -6.83
CA CYS A 75 4.14 14.97 -8.26
C CYS A 75 4.56 16.22 -9.06
N ARG A 76 4.43 17.45 -8.50
CA ARG A 76 4.58 18.70 -9.29
C ARG A 76 5.80 19.56 -8.98
N GLU A 77 6.36 19.48 -7.77
CA GLU A 77 7.43 20.39 -7.32
C GLU A 77 8.78 20.18 -8.05
N ASP A 78 8.97 19.06 -8.73
CA ASP A 78 10.21 18.71 -9.42
C ASP A 78 9.86 18.20 -10.81
N GLU A 79 10.19 18.98 -11.85
CA GLU A 79 9.92 18.66 -13.26
C GLU A 79 10.54 17.32 -13.70
N LYS A 80 11.54 16.82 -12.97
CA LYS A 80 12.15 15.51 -13.22
C LYS A 80 11.35 14.34 -12.64
N ARG A 81 10.35 14.60 -11.79
CA ARG A 81 9.53 13.56 -11.17
C ARG A 81 8.37 13.25 -12.09
N CYS A 82 8.15 11.96 -12.33
CA CYS A 82 7.27 11.41 -13.36
C CYS A 82 5.77 11.64 -13.13
N GLY A 83 5.32 12.73 -12.51
CA GLY A 83 3.90 12.99 -12.23
C GLY A 83 3.23 11.86 -11.44
N MET A 84 3.99 11.17 -10.59
CA MET A 84 3.54 10.03 -9.80
C MET A 84 4.10 10.10 -8.39
N MET A 85 3.32 9.59 -7.44
CA MET A 85 3.71 9.44 -6.05
C MET A 85 3.39 8.03 -5.57
N LYS A 86 4.30 7.44 -4.77
CA LYS A 86 4.04 6.20 -4.04
C LYS A 86 3.52 6.49 -2.64
N VAL A 87 2.56 5.70 -2.18
CA VAL A 87 2.08 5.72 -0.80
C VAL A 87 1.91 4.29 -0.31
N TRP A 88 2.50 3.95 0.83
CA TRP A 88 2.24 2.66 1.46
C TRP A 88 1.07 2.81 2.42
N ILE A 89 0.05 1.98 2.31
CA ILE A 89 -1.04 1.92 3.30
C ILE A 89 -0.99 0.52 3.90
N GLY A 90 -0.60 0.45 5.18
CA GLY A 90 -0.18 -0.80 5.76
C GLY A 90 1.02 -1.39 4.99
N PRO A 91 0.97 -2.68 4.64
CA PRO A 91 2.05 -3.31 3.89
C PRO A 91 1.87 -3.30 2.37
N VAL A 92 0.84 -2.62 1.85
CA VAL A 92 0.52 -2.59 0.41
C VAL A 92 0.92 -1.24 -0.17
N PRO A 93 1.70 -1.22 -1.28
CA PRO A 93 2.03 0.02 -1.97
C PRO A 93 0.91 0.44 -2.93
N TYR A 94 0.68 1.74 -3.02
CA TYR A 94 -0.24 2.39 -3.94
C TYR A 94 0.51 3.43 -4.74
N LEU A 95 0.13 3.61 -6.00
CA LEU A 95 0.64 4.66 -6.87
C LEU A 95 -0.48 5.64 -7.16
N PHE A 96 -0.22 6.92 -6.86
CA PHE A 96 -1.06 8.03 -7.25
C PHE A 96 -0.45 8.63 -8.50
N ILE A 97 -1.22 8.65 -9.60
CA ILE A 97 -0.77 9.08 -10.91
C ILE A 97 -1.51 10.37 -11.25
N GLU A 98 -0.77 11.43 -11.54
CA GLU A 98 -1.30 12.74 -11.91
C GLU A 98 -0.99 13.07 -13.38
N SER A 99 0.11 12.54 -13.93
CA SER A 99 0.45 12.69 -15.35
C SER A 99 -0.57 12.01 -16.27
N ALA A 100 -1.16 12.80 -17.17
CA ALA A 100 -2.14 12.31 -18.14
C ALA A 100 -1.59 11.23 -19.08
N ASP A 101 -0.32 11.33 -19.48
CA ASP A 101 0.32 10.36 -20.38
C ASP A 101 0.42 8.98 -19.72
N ILE A 102 0.77 8.95 -18.43
CA ILE A 102 0.90 7.69 -17.67
C ILE A 102 -0.48 7.12 -17.37
N VAL A 103 -1.45 7.97 -17.00
CA VAL A 103 -2.84 7.52 -16.83
C VAL A 103 -3.34 6.87 -18.10
N LYS A 104 -3.08 7.48 -19.27
CA LYS A 104 -3.46 6.91 -20.56
C LYS A 104 -2.83 5.54 -20.78
N GLU A 105 -1.54 5.38 -20.55
CA GLU A 105 -0.85 4.08 -20.71
C GLU A 105 -1.44 2.98 -19.80
N VAL A 106 -1.76 3.32 -18.55
CA VAL A 106 -2.40 2.38 -17.61
C VAL A 106 -3.82 2.03 -18.07
N MET A 107 -4.60 3.03 -18.50
CA MET A 107 -6.00 2.85 -18.90
C MET A 107 -6.16 2.13 -20.24
N GLU A 108 -5.19 2.25 -21.15
CA GLU A 108 -5.17 1.55 -22.44
C GLU A 108 -4.53 0.15 -22.35
N SER A 109 -3.95 -0.20 -21.20
CA SER A 109 -3.29 -1.49 -21.02
C SER A 109 -4.27 -2.66 -20.97
N ASN A 110 -4.08 -3.63 -21.86
CA ASN A 110 -4.81 -4.90 -21.83
C ASN A 110 -4.33 -5.86 -20.72
N THR A 111 -3.25 -5.53 -20.00
CA THR A 111 -2.72 -6.36 -18.91
C THR A 111 -3.10 -5.84 -17.52
N LEU A 112 -3.42 -4.55 -17.39
CA LEU A 112 -3.81 -3.89 -16.14
C LEU A 112 -5.33 -3.73 -16.01
N ILE A 113 -6.08 -4.74 -16.47
CA ILE A 113 -7.55 -4.71 -16.51
C ILE A 113 -8.20 -5.12 -15.18
N THR A 114 -7.48 -5.89 -14.35
CA THR A 114 -8.01 -6.42 -13.09
C THR A 114 -8.12 -5.31 -12.05
N LYS A 115 -9.31 -5.14 -11.47
CA LYS A 115 -9.53 -4.21 -10.36
C LYS A 115 -8.77 -4.66 -9.12
N SER A 116 -8.41 -3.68 -8.31
CA SER A 116 -7.68 -3.90 -7.08
C SER A 116 -8.59 -4.43 -5.97
N THR A 117 -8.03 -5.08 -4.95
CA THR A 117 -8.77 -5.76 -3.87
C THR A 117 -9.65 -4.82 -3.03
N GLN A 118 -9.53 -3.50 -3.17
CA GLN A 118 -10.44 -2.54 -2.53
C GLN A 118 -11.86 -2.62 -3.11
N TYR A 119 -11.99 -3.05 -4.37
CA TYR A 119 -13.28 -3.28 -5.00
C TYR A 119 -14.00 -4.50 -4.41
N ASP A 120 -13.29 -5.44 -3.75
CA ASP A 120 -13.90 -6.60 -3.10
C ASP A 120 -14.91 -6.16 -2.00
N ILE A 121 -14.61 -5.06 -1.30
CA ILE A 121 -15.53 -4.47 -0.30
C ILE A 121 -16.80 -3.96 -0.97
N VAL A 122 -16.65 -3.34 -2.15
CA VAL A 122 -17.79 -2.86 -2.93
C VAL A 122 -18.58 -4.05 -3.48
N ALA A 123 -17.90 -5.13 -3.88
CA ALA A 123 -18.50 -6.36 -4.39
C ALA A 123 -19.50 -7.00 -3.44
N GLU A 124 -19.19 -6.98 -2.14
CA GLU A 124 -20.08 -7.49 -1.10
C GLU A 124 -21.45 -6.78 -1.10
N TRP A 125 -21.52 -5.54 -1.59
CA TRP A 125 -22.72 -4.71 -1.54
C TRP A 125 -23.52 -4.74 -2.85
N ILE A 126 -22.85 -4.71 -4.00
CA ILE A 126 -23.49 -4.57 -5.32
C ILE A 126 -23.39 -5.83 -6.20
N GLY A 127 -22.74 -6.88 -5.69
CA GLY A 127 -22.46 -8.10 -6.44
C GLY A 127 -21.36 -7.92 -7.48
N THR A 128 -21.05 -9.00 -8.21
CA THR A 128 -19.97 -9.05 -9.22
C THR A 128 -20.42 -8.57 -10.59
N GLY A 129 -21.20 -7.50 -10.63
CA GLY A 129 -21.72 -6.90 -11.86
C GLY A 129 -20.70 -5.99 -12.55
N LEU A 130 -21.19 -5.00 -13.30
CA LEU A 130 -20.40 -4.14 -14.19
C LEU A 130 -19.25 -3.35 -13.52
N LEU A 131 -19.31 -3.12 -12.20
CA LEU A 131 -18.38 -2.26 -11.47
C LEU A 131 -17.15 -3.00 -10.92
N ILE A 132 -16.99 -4.29 -11.24
CA ILE A 132 -15.94 -5.18 -10.73
C ILE A 132 -15.02 -5.65 -11.86
#